data_AF-A0A960ZVG7-F1
#
_entry.id   AF-A0A960ZVG7-F1
#
_cell.length_a   1.000
_cell.length_b   1.000
_cell.length_c   1.000
_cell.angle_alpha   90.00
_cell.angle_beta   90.00
_cell.angle_gamma   90.00
#
_symmetry.space_group_name_H-M   'P 1'
#
loop_
_entity.id
_entity.type
_entity.pdbx_description
1 polymer ?
#
loop_
_entity_poly.entity_id
_entity_poly.type
_entity_poly.pdbx_seq_one_letter_code
_entity_poly.pdbx_strand_id
1 'polypeptide(L)' 'MKDLYSVIKTIRLSEKATRLSETNNEYVFVVDPKANKLEIQQAVEKIFGKKVEAVRTA' A
#
# COMPACT_ATOMS: atom_id res chain seq x y z
N MET A 1 7.96 14.90 -10.28
CA MET A 1 7.31 14.18 -9.16
C MET A 1 6.23 13.31 -9.76
N LYS A 2 6.18 12.02 -9.42
CA LYS A 2 5.08 11.14 -9.85
C LYS A 2 3.86 11.47 -8.99
N ASP A 3 2.69 11.60 -9.59
CA ASP A 3 1.46 11.90 -8.88
C ASP A 3 1.17 10.83 -7.82
N LEU A 4 0.82 11.21 -6.59
CA LEU A 4 0.57 10.28 -5.49
C LEU A 4 -0.55 9.27 -5.84
N TYR A 5 -1.54 9.74 -6.59
CA TYR A 5 -2.66 8.93 -7.09
C TYR A 5 -2.27 7.98 -8.23
N SER A 6 -1.08 8.14 -8.83
CA SER A 6 -0.56 7.20 -9.83
C SER A 6 0.12 5.99 -9.19
N VAL A 7 0.54 6.09 -7.93
CA VAL A 7 1.30 5.05 -7.21
C VAL A 7 0.38 3.94 -6.71
N ILE A 8 -0.74 4.30 -6.07
CA ILE A 8 -1.73 3.35 -5.54
C ILE A 8 -2.91 3.28 -6.49
N LYS A 9 -3.14 2.11 -7.09
CA LYS A 9 -4.24 1.92 -8.05
C LYS A 9 -5.54 1.55 -7.36
N THR A 10 -5.50 0.54 -6.50
CA THR A 10 -6.67 0.08 -5.74
C THR A 10 -6.25 -0.79 -4.55
N ILE A 11 -7.15 -1.05 -3.62
CA ILE A 11 -6.98 -2.04 -2.57
C ILE A 11 -7.24 -3.45 -3.12
N ARG A 12 -6.45 -4.44 -2.72
CA ARG A 12 -6.65 -5.83 -3.11
C ARG A 12 -7.38 -6.58 -2.00
N LEU A 13 -8.67 -6.81 -2.22
CA LEU A 13 -9.48 -7.64 -1.33
C LEU A 13 -9.40 -9.11 -1.77
N SER A 14 -9.05 -9.97 -0.83
CA SER A 14 -9.04 -11.43 -0.95
C SER A 14 -9.11 -12.03 0.45
N GLU A 15 -9.46 -13.30 0.58
CA GLU A 15 -9.50 -13.99 1.89
C GLU A 15 -8.16 -13.85 2.64
N LYS A 16 -7.05 -13.95 1.90
CA LYS A 16 -5.71 -13.73 2.46
C LYS A 16 -5.49 -12.29 2.91
N ALA A 17 -5.91 -11.30 2.12
CA ALA A 17 -5.75 -9.89 2.47
C ALA A 17 -6.60 -9.52 3.70
N THR A 18 -7.83 -10.02 3.78
CA THR A 18 -8.70 -9.84 4.96
C THR A 18 -8.04 -10.43 6.21
N ARG A 19 -7.55 -11.67 6.13
CA ARG A 19 -6.85 -12.32 7.25
C ARG A 19 -5.62 -11.53 7.72
N LEU A 20 -4.84 -10.97 6.80
CA LEU A 20 -3.67 -10.13 7.11
C LEU A 20 -4.07 -8.82 7.80
N SER A 21 -5.17 -8.20 7.36
CA SER A 21 -5.70 -6.99 7.98
C SER A 21 -6.17 -7.27 9.41
N GLU A 22 -6.83 -8.40 9.66
CA GLU A 22 -7.36 -8.76 10.98
C GLU A 22 -6.27 -9.22 11.95
N THR A 23 -5.28 -9.98 11.46
CA THR A 23 -4.26 -10.60 12.32
C THR A 23 -3.06 -9.68 12.57
N ASN A 24 -2.63 -8.95 11.54
CA ASN A 24 -1.33 -8.27 11.52
C ASN A 24 -1.42 -6.76 11.24
N ASN A 25 -2.63 -6.19 11.10
CA ASN A 25 -2.81 -4.81 10.64
C ASN A 25 -2.10 -4.54 9.28
N GLU A 26 -2.02 -5.56 8.42
CA GLU A 26 -1.37 -5.50 7.12
C GLU A 26 -2.42 -5.35 6.01
N TYR A 27 -2.24 -4.31 5.17
CA TYR A 27 -3.14 -4.03 4.05
C TYR A 27 -2.46 -4.30 2.71
N VAL A 28 -3.20 -4.90 1.79
CA VAL A 28 -2.69 -5.26 0.46
C VAL A 28 -3.21 -4.29 -0.58
N PHE A 29 -2.31 -3.67 -1.34
CA PHE A 29 -2.64 -2.72 -2.40
C PHE A 29 -2.11 -3.20 -3.74
N VAL A 30 -2.86 -2.88 -4.80
CA VAL A 30 -2.37 -2.94 -6.17
C VAL A 30 -1.70 -1.60 -6.46
N VAL A 31 -0.42 -1.64 -6.79
CA VAL A 31 0.41 -0.45 -7.04
C VAL A 31 0.91 -0.41 -8.48
N ASP A 32 1.47 0.72 -8.89
CA ASP A 32 2.20 0.82 -10.15
C ASP A 32 3.44 -0.08 -10.14
N PRO A 33 3.67 -0.93 -11.16
CA PRO A 33 4.81 -1.85 -11.18
C PRO A 33 6.17 -1.14 -11.22
N LYS A 34 6.21 0.15 -11.57
CA LYS A 34 7.43 0.97 -11.55
C LYS A 34 7.60 1.76 -10.26
N ALA A 35 6.73 1.58 -9.25
CA ALA A 35 6.82 2.29 -7.99
C ALA A 35 7.78 1.58 -7.02
N ASN A 36 8.65 2.36 -6.37
CA ASN A 36 9.54 1.86 -5.34
C ASN A 36 8.86 1.83 -3.96
N LYS A 37 9.40 1.06 -3.03
CA LYS A 37 8.87 0.94 -1.65
C LYS A 37 8.74 2.29 -0.93
N LEU A 38 9.69 3.19 -1.14
CA LEU A 38 9.68 4.52 -0.54
C LEU A 38 8.56 5.41 -1.10
N GLU A 39 8.30 5.32 -2.40
CA GLU A 39 7.19 6.02 -3.05
C GLU A 39 5.84 5.48 -2.57
N ILE A 40 5.72 4.15 -2.44
CA ILE A 40 4.51 3.48 -1.93
C ILE A 40 4.25 3.91 -0.48
N GLN A 41 5.29 3.91 0.37
CA GLN A 41 5.19 4.35 1.76
C GLN A 41 4.66 5.78 1.83
N GLN A 42 5.32 6.72 1.14
CA GLN A 42 4.90 8.12 1.12
C GLN A 42 3.49 8.34 0.58
N ALA A 43 3.09 7.58 -0.46
CA ALA A 43 1.76 7.66 -1.02
C ALA A 43 0.70 7.20 -0.03
N VAL A 44 0.91 6.06 0.64
CA VAL A 44 -0.03 5.51 1.65
C VAL A 44 -0.13 6.48 2.83
N GLU A 45 1.00 6.97 3.34
CA GLU A 45 1.00 7.88 4.49
C GLU A 45 0.27 9.19 4.18
N LYS A 46 0.46 9.75 2.98
CA LYS A 46 -0.22 10.99 2.57
C LYS A 46 -1.70 10.82 2.27
N ILE A 47 -2.09 9.73 1.60
CA ILE A 47 -3.50 9.51 1.20
C ILE A 47 -4.35 9.15 2.42
N PHE A 48 -3.84 8.31 3.32
CA PHE A 48 -4.62 7.80 4.45
C PHE A 48 -4.31 8.52 5.77
N GLY A 49 -3.30 9.39 5.82
CA GLY A 49 -2.92 10.12 7.03
C GLY A 49 -2.46 9.21 8.17
N LYS A 50 -1.89 8.05 7.85
CA LYS A 50 -1.41 7.04 8.81
C LYS A 50 0.10 6.87 8.68
N LYS A 51 0.73 6.32 9.72
CA LYS A 51 2.15 5.96 9.71
C LYS A 51 2.31 4.55 9.16
N VAL A 52 3.25 4.34 8.24
CA VAL A 52 3.54 3.01 7.67
C VAL A 52 4.84 2.47 8.25
N GLU A 53 4.78 1.31 8.92
CA GLU A 53 5.96 0.70 9.55
C GLU A 53 6.88 0.02 8.52
N ALA A 54 6.32 -0.74 7.59
CA ALA A 54 7.09 -1.45 6.57
C ALA A 54 6.28 -1.68 5.30
N VAL A 55 6.96 -1.77 4.16
CA VAL A 55 6.36 -2.09 2.86
C VAL A 55 7.02 -3.35 2.29
N ARG A 56 6.19 -4.32 1.90
CA ARG A 56 6.59 -5.55 1.22
C ARG A 56 5.98 -5.57 -0.18
N THR A 57 6.81 -5.92 -1.17
CA THR A 57 6.43 -6.06 -2.58
C THR A 57 6.88 -7.45 -3.04
N ALA A 58 6.08 -8.09 -3.88
CA ALA A 58 6.38 -9.39 -4.49
C ALA A 58 6.73 -9.21 -5.97
#